data_AF-B4WIA0-F1
#
_entry.id   AF-B4WIA0-F1
#
_cell.length_a   1.000
_cell.length_b   1.000
_cell.length_c   1.000
_cell.angle_alpha   90.00
_cell.angle_beta   90.00
_cell.angle_gamma   90.00
#
_symmetry.space_group_name_H-M   'P 1'
#
loop_
_entity.id
_entity.type
_entity.pdbx_description
1 polymer ?
#
loop_
_entity_poly.entity_id
_entity_poly.type
_entity_poly.pdbx_seq_one_letter_code
_entity_poly.pdbx_strand_id
1 'polypeptide(L)' 'MEGTAGPRVWVTRDAAGQTLWNAYDSASGRTIHQVSETELRVWLESRYQF' A
#
# COMPACT_ATOMS: atom_id res chain seq x y z
N MET A 1 -22.41 -9.28 1.24
CA MET A 1 -21.03 -9.42 1.74
C MET A 1 -20.38 -8.07 1.53
N GLU A 2 -20.41 -7.23 2.56
CA GLU A 2 -19.78 -5.90 2.51
C GLU A 2 -18.27 -6.10 2.67
N GLY A 3 -17.60 -6.35 1.55
CA GLY A 3 -16.14 -6.27 1.51
C GLY A 3 -15.79 -4.81 1.75
N THR A 4 -15.27 -4.51 2.93
CA THR A 4 -14.64 -3.25 3.25
C THR A 4 -13.58 -2.97 2.17
N ALA A 5 -13.89 -2.10 1.21
CA ALA A 5 -13.04 -1.78 0.06
C ALA A 5 -11.85 -0.90 0.49
N GLY A 6 -11.11 -1.35 1.50
CA GLY A 6 -9.85 -0.76 1.92
C GLY A 6 -8.71 -1.20 1.02
N PRO A 7 -7.56 -0.53 1.10
CA PRO A 7 -6.40 -0.87 0.31
C PRO A 7 -5.79 -2.17 0.85
N ARG A 8 -5.47 -3.10 -0.04
CA ARG A 8 -4.74 -4.32 0.29
C ARG A 8 -3.26 -3.99 0.36
N VAL A 9 -2.66 -4.13 1.54
CA VAL A 9 -1.24 -3.87 1.78
C VAL A 9 -0.49 -5.19 1.96
N TRP A 10 0.68 -5.34 1.34
CA TRP A 10 1.56 -6.48 1.54
C TRP A 10 3.04 -6.08 1.46
N VAL A 11 3.89 -6.93 2.03
CA VAL A 11 5.33 -6.72 2.12
C VAL A 11 6.06 -7.71 1.21
N THR A 12 7.12 -7.23 0.58
CA THR A 12 8.10 -8.02 -0.18
C THR A 12 9.50 -7.74 0.37
N ARG A 13 10.44 -8.68 0.21
CA ARG A 13 11.86 -8.40 0.46
C ARG A 13 12.59 -8.30 -0.87
N ASP A 14 13.48 -7.33 -1.00
CA ASP A 14 14.38 -7.25 -2.14
C ASP A 14 15.55 -8.24 -2.01
N ALA A 15 16.43 -8.23 -3.01
CA ALA A 15 17.63 -9.06 -3.03
C ALA A 15 18.65 -8.71 -1.92
N ALA A 16 18.59 -7.50 -1.37
CA ALA A 16 19.40 -7.05 -0.24
C ALA A 16 18.77 -7.40 1.11
N GLY A 17 17.59 -8.02 1.14
CA GLY A 17 16.83 -8.35 2.34
C GLY A 17 16.06 -7.16 2.93
N GLN A 18 15.99 -6.03 2.22
CA GLN A 18 15.23 -4.86 2.64
C GLN A 18 13.73 -5.09 2.47
N THR A 19 12.98 -4.71 3.50
CA THR A 19 11.52 -4.73 3.52
C THR A 19 10.99 -3.62 2.63
N LEU A 20 10.21 -4.00 1.62
CA LEU A 20 9.53 -3.10 0.71
C LEU A 20 8.02 -3.30 0.81
N TRP A 21 7.29 -2.20 0.71
CA TRP A 21 5.85 -2.15 0.87
C TRP A 21 5.15 -2.02 -0.49
N ASN A 22 3.98 -2.64 -0.58
CA ASN A 22 3.14 -2.62 -1.75
C ASN A 22 1.70 -2.43 -1.29
N ALA A 23 0.92 -1.68 -2.05
CA ALA A 23 -0.50 -1.52 -1.77
C ALA A 23 -1.31 -1.45 -3.05
N TYR A 24 -2.50 -2.04 -3.00
CA TYR A 24 -3.50 -2.00 -4.06
C TYR A 24 -4.81 -1.45 -3.48
N ASP A 25 -5.26 -0.31 -4.00
CA ASP A 25 -6.58 0.21 -3.69
C ASP A 25 -7.60 -0.20 -4.75
N SER A 26 -8.53 -1.06 -4.35
CA SER A 26 -9.63 -1.50 -5.22
C SER A 26 -10.64 -0.40 -5.53
N ALA A 27 -10.73 0.66 -4.71
CA ALA A 27 -11.70 1.74 -4.90
C ALA A 27 -11.30 2.72 -6.03
N SER A 28 -10.01 2.94 -6.28
CA SER A 28 -9.49 3.72 -7.43
C SER A 28 -8.82 2.91 -8.51
N GLY A 29 -8.52 1.64 -8.25
CA GLY A 29 -7.62 0.87 -9.12
C GLY A 29 -6.18 1.37 -9.10
N ARG A 30 -5.76 2.10 -8.05
CA ARG A 30 -4.37 2.56 -7.90
C ARG A 30 -3.52 1.53 -7.18
N THR A 31 -2.28 1.41 -7.61
CA THR A 31 -1.30 0.51 -7.01
C THR A 31 0.03 1.22 -6.80
N ILE A 32 0.69 0.93 -5.70
CA ILE A 32 2.08 1.29 -5.45
C ILE A 32 2.89 0.02 -5.15
N HIS A 33 4.14 0.00 -5.60
CA HIS A 33 5.01 -1.16 -5.49
C HIS A 33 6.38 -0.76 -5.02
N GLN A 34 6.99 -1.65 -4.22
CA GLN A 34 8.37 -1.54 -3.80
C GLN A 34 8.74 -0.20 -3.13
N VAL A 35 7.80 0.39 -2.39
CA VAL A 35 8.00 1.68 -1.71
C VAL A 35 8.48 1.48 -0.27
N SER A 36 9.04 2.53 0.32
CA SER A 36 9.29 2.57 1.76
C SER A 36 7.99 2.62 2.58
N GLU A 37 8.09 2.33 3.88
CA GLU A 37 6.94 2.47 4.79
C GLU A 37 6.39 3.90 4.81
N THR A 38 7.30 4.89 4.79
CA THR A 38 6.93 6.32 4.79
C THR A 38 6.13 6.68 3.55
N GLU A 39 6.56 6.23 2.38
CA GLU A 39 5.83 6.47 1.13
C GLU A 39 4.48 5.77 1.10
N LEU A 40 4.39 4.53 1.62
CA LEU A 40 3.11 3.84 1.80
C LEU A 40 2.18 4.65 2.72
N ARG A 41 2.69 5.17 3.83
CA ARG A 41 1.91 5.98 4.77
C ARG A 41 1.37 7.24 4.12
N VAL A 42 2.24 8.01 3.44
CA VAL A 42 1.83 9.22 2.70
C VAL A 42 0.76 8.90 1.65
N TRP A 43 0.89 7.79 0.94
CA TRP A 43 -0.10 7.36 -0.04
C TRP A 43 -1.45 7.01 0.59
N LEU A 44 -1.45 6.32 1.74
CA LEU A 44 -2.65 6.01 2.51
C LEU A 44 -3.29 7.28 3.08
N GLU A 45 -2.51 8.16 3.70
CA GLU A 45 -2.97 9.43 4.28
C GLU A 45 -3.57 10.37 3.23
N SER A 46 -2.92 10.47 2.06
CA SER A 46 -3.44 11.24 0.92
C SER A 46 -4.82 10.77 0.46
N ARG A 47 -5.19 9.53 0.75
CA ARG A 47 -6.40 8.89 0.22
C ARG A 47 -7.49 8.69 1.25
N TYR A 48 -7.13 8.46 2.51
CA TYR A 48 -8.06 8.16 3.59
C TYR A 48 -8.21 9.30 4.59
N GLN A 49 -7.54 10.46 4.40
CA GLN A 49 -7.63 11.66 5.25
C GLN A 49 -7.89 11.32 6.72
N PHE A 50 -6.87 10.79 7.40
CA PHE A 50 -6.88 10.75 8.86
C PHE A 50 -6.58 12.14 9.42
#